data_AF-Q03WJ4-F1
#
_entry.id   AF-Q03WJ4-F1
#
_cell.length_a   1.000
_cell.length_b   1.000
_cell.length_c   1.000
_cell.angle_alpha   90.00
_cell.angle_beta   90.00
_cell.angle_gamma   90.00
#
_symmetry.space_group_name_H-M   'P 1'
#
loop_
_entity.id
_entity.type
_entity.pdbx_description
1 polymer ?
#
loop_
_entity_poly.entity_id
_entity_poly.type
_entity_poly.pdbx_seq_one_letter_code
_entity_poly.pdbx_strand_id
1 'polypeptide(L)'
;MRKAFIALGVVIAALLIAFITFNQQPKYADVSMPKADYTHLQESRTNIKRLIDDLSKFNYKKDSTMAAIEKDAKIIANENSKDLSSSDAQTLRDALYGQNGIVTIVKAAQTGKYNIDASVASRFHTGFDSIITMSVNAINKSSAQRANIVTQMKKDLNIEEAIYQIGAKHEE
;
A
#
# COMPACT_ATOMS: atom_id res chain seq x y z
N MET A 1 -25.57 -49.09 18.46
CA MET A 1 -26.04 -47.99 17.58
C MET A 1 -25.78 -46.59 18.14
N ARG A 2 -26.13 -46.24 19.40
CA ARG A 2 -25.93 -44.87 19.96
C ARG A 2 -24.51 -44.28 19.79
N LYS A 3 -23.45 -45.04 20.03
CA LYS A 3 -22.05 -44.56 19.88
C LYS A 3 -21.67 -44.21 18.44
N ALA A 4 -22.20 -44.94 17.45
CA ALA A 4 -21.98 -44.68 16.03
C ALA A 4 -22.72 -43.42 15.56
N PHE A 5 -23.94 -43.18 16.07
CA PHE A 5 -24.69 -41.95 15.81
C PHE A 5 -24.01 -40.70 16.42
N ILE A 6 -23.45 -40.82 17.62
CA ILE A 6 -22.68 -39.72 18.26
C ILE A 6 -21.40 -39.44 17.48
N ALA A 7 -20.65 -40.47 17.07
CA ALA A 7 -19.44 -40.31 16.27
C ALA A 7 -19.73 -39.65 14.91
N LEU A 8 -20.82 -40.05 14.24
CA LEU A 8 -21.25 -39.44 12.98
C LEU A 8 -21.65 -37.97 13.16
N GLY A 9 -22.36 -37.63 14.25
CA GLY A 9 -22.71 -36.25 14.59
C GLY A 9 -21.48 -35.36 14.82
N VAL A 10 -20.45 -35.88 15.49
CA VAL A 10 -19.18 -35.16 15.71
C VAL A 10 -18.42 -34.93 14.41
N VAL A 11 -18.39 -35.91 13.51
CA VAL A 11 -17.74 -35.77 12.19
C VAL A 11 -18.47 -34.74 11.32
N ILE A 12 -19.81 -34.75 11.31
CA ILE A 12 -20.61 -33.77 10.57
C ILE A 12 -20.40 -32.37 11.14
N ALA A 13 -20.38 -32.21 12.47
CA ALA A 13 -20.11 -30.92 13.11
C ALA A 13 -18.70 -30.40 12.77
N ALA A 14 -17.67 -31.26 12.80
CA ALA A 14 -16.32 -30.88 12.43
C ALA A 14 -16.21 -30.48 10.95
N LEU A 15 -16.89 -31.19 10.05
CA LEU A 15 -16.95 -30.84 8.63
C LEU A 15 -17.70 -29.53 8.38
N LEU A 16 -18.77 -29.26 9.13
CA LEU A 16 -19.51 -27.99 9.04
C LEU A 16 -18.68 -26.82 9.57
N ILE A 17 -17.97 -26.99 10.68
CA ILE A 17 -17.07 -25.95 11.21
C ILE A 17 -15.93 -25.69 10.21
N ALA A 18 -15.31 -26.75 9.68
CA ALA A 18 -14.29 -26.62 8.64
C ALA A 18 -14.84 -25.89 7.41
N PHE A 19 -16.03 -26.27 6.93
CA PHE A 19 -16.69 -25.64 5.79
C PHE A 19 -16.97 -24.15 6.01
N ILE A 20 -17.39 -23.76 7.23
CA ILE A 20 -17.61 -22.36 7.60
C ILE A 20 -16.28 -21.61 7.66
N THR A 21 -15.21 -22.19 8.21
CA THR A 21 -13.91 -21.51 8.30
C THR A 21 -13.18 -21.41 6.95
N PHE A 22 -13.32 -22.39 6.06
CA PHE A 22 -12.65 -22.39 4.76
C PHE A 22 -13.32 -21.48 3.71
N ASN A 23 -14.62 -21.19 3.86
CA ASN A 23 -15.36 -20.32 2.94
C ASN A 23 -15.45 -18.85 3.40
N GLN A 24 -14.83 -18.49 4.52
CA GLN A 24 -14.80 -17.08 4.94
C GLN A 24 -13.87 -16.28 4.04
N GLN A 25 -14.45 -15.29 3.36
CA GLN A 25 -13.67 -14.29 2.65
C GLN A 25 -12.79 -13.52 3.64
N PRO A 26 -11.51 -13.29 3.31
CA PRO A 26 -10.66 -12.45 4.12
C PRO A 26 -11.24 -11.04 4.25
N LYS A 27 -10.94 -10.39 5.36
CA LYS A 27 -11.40 -9.04 5.68
C LYS A 27 -10.25 -8.07 5.81
N TYR A 28 -10.44 -6.86 5.33
CA TYR A 28 -9.56 -5.73 5.59
C TYR A 28 -10.42 -4.49 5.83
N ALA A 29 -10.11 -3.70 6.86
CA ALA A 29 -10.95 -2.58 7.30
C ALA A 29 -12.44 -2.98 7.49
N ASP A 30 -12.67 -4.16 8.09
CA ASP A 30 -13.98 -4.80 8.26
C ASP A 30 -14.78 -5.10 6.96
N VAL A 31 -14.16 -4.91 5.79
CA VAL A 31 -14.73 -5.23 4.48
C VAL A 31 -14.29 -6.63 4.06
N SER A 32 -15.25 -7.55 3.90
CA SER A 32 -15.01 -8.86 3.28
C SER A 32 -14.71 -8.71 1.79
N MET A 33 -13.72 -9.44 1.29
CA MET A 33 -13.32 -9.38 -0.10
C MET A 33 -12.77 -10.71 -0.64
N PRO A 34 -12.79 -10.92 -1.97
CA PRO A 34 -12.09 -12.03 -2.59
C PRO A 34 -10.62 -12.10 -2.15
N LYS A 35 -10.06 -13.32 -2.11
CA LYS A 35 -8.66 -13.53 -1.73
C LYS A 35 -7.69 -12.76 -2.64
N ALA A 36 -8.01 -12.62 -3.92
CA ALA A 36 -7.22 -11.83 -4.87
C ALA A 36 -7.14 -10.35 -4.45
N ASP A 37 -8.29 -9.69 -4.24
CA ASP A 37 -8.35 -8.30 -3.75
C ASP A 37 -7.57 -8.13 -2.43
N TYR A 38 -7.72 -9.08 -1.50
CA TYR A 38 -7.01 -9.03 -0.22
C TYR A 38 -5.51 -9.13 -0.41
N THR A 39 -5.03 -10.10 -1.20
CA THR A 39 -3.61 -10.27 -1.50
C THR A 39 -3.05 -9.02 -2.18
N HIS A 40 -3.77 -8.47 -3.16
CA HIS A 40 -3.42 -7.22 -3.82
C HIS A 40 -3.21 -6.08 -2.81
N LEU A 41 -4.17 -5.85 -1.91
CA LEU A 41 -4.04 -4.80 -0.88
C LEU A 41 -2.83 -5.02 0.04
N GLN A 42 -2.55 -6.28 0.41
CA GLN A 42 -1.39 -6.61 1.25
C GLN A 42 -0.07 -6.33 0.52
N GLU A 43 0.01 -6.69 -0.75
CA GLU A 43 1.18 -6.44 -1.60
C GLU A 43 1.36 -4.94 -1.85
N SER A 44 0.30 -4.21 -2.23
CA SER A 44 0.34 -2.76 -2.38
C SER A 44 0.82 -2.08 -1.08
N ARG A 45 0.28 -2.47 0.08
CA ARG A 45 0.70 -1.93 1.38
C ARG A 45 2.18 -2.20 1.64
N THR A 46 2.63 -3.42 1.38
CA THR A 46 4.05 -3.81 1.55
C THR A 46 4.95 -2.99 0.63
N ASN A 47 4.56 -2.81 -0.64
CA ASN A 47 5.34 -2.03 -1.61
C ASN A 47 5.41 -0.55 -1.23
N ILE A 48 4.31 0.04 -0.76
CA ILE A 48 4.28 1.43 -0.28
C ILE A 48 5.14 1.58 0.97
N LYS A 49 5.12 0.61 1.90
CA LYS A 49 5.99 0.62 3.08
C LYS A 49 7.47 0.58 2.70
N ARG A 50 7.86 -0.23 1.71
CA ARG A 50 9.24 -0.28 1.23
C ARG A 50 9.67 1.05 0.60
N LEU A 51 8.81 1.68 -0.20
CA LEU A 51 9.06 3.03 -0.72
C LEU A 51 9.28 4.05 0.41
N ILE A 52 8.44 4.04 1.46
CA ILE A 52 8.62 4.89 2.66
C ILE A 52 9.99 4.64 3.31
N ASP A 53 10.36 3.38 3.49
CA ASP A 53 11.61 3.01 4.12
C ASP A 53 12.81 3.47 3.29
N ASP A 54 12.74 3.39 1.97
CA ASP A 54 13.83 3.84 1.09
C ASP A 54 13.91 5.36 0.98
N LEU A 55 12.77 6.06 1.03
CA LEU A 55 12.74 7.52 1.20
C LEU A 55 13.45 7.95 2.50
N SER A 56 13.23 7.25 3.60
CA SER A 56 13.88 7.54 4.88
C SER A 56 15.40 7.29 4.90
N LYS A 57 15.91 6.55 3.92
CA LYS A 57 17.34 6.22 3.75
C LYS A 57 17.99 7.04 2.65
N PHE A 58 17.23 7.91 1.98
CA PHE A 58 17.73 8.70 0.87
C PHE A 58 18.98 9.48 1.28
N ASN A 59 19.98 9.46 0.41
CA ASN A 59 21.19 10.25 0.57
C ASN A 59 21.66 10.72 -0.80
N TYR A 60 21.67 12.03 -1.02
CA TYR A 60 22.01 12.61 -2.33
C TYR A 60 23.42 12.23 -2.82
N LYS A 61 24.33 11.85 -1.91
CA LYS A 61 25.70 11.40 -2.24
C LYS A 61 25.77 9.93 -2.65
N LYS A 62 24.68 9.17 -2.52
CA LYS A 62 24.63 7.72 -2.75
C LYS A 62 23.56 7.39 -3.81
N ASP A 63 24.00 7.21 -5.04
CA ASP A 63 23.12 6.88 -6.18
C ASP A 63 22.27 5.62 -5.95
N SER A 64 22.78 4.66 -5.17
CA SER A 64 22.04 3.45 -4.81
C SER A 64 20.74 3.74 -4.04
N THR A 65 20.67 4.84 -3.28
CA THR A 65 19.47 5.21 -2.54
C THR A 65 18.37 5.75 -3.46
N MET A 66 18.73 6.54 -4.48
CA MET A 66 17.80 6.95 -5.54
C MET A 66 17.32 5.74 -6.35
N ALA A 67 18.23 4.84 -6.74
CA ALA A 67 17.88 3.66 -7.52
C ALA A 67 16.90 2.73 -6.79
N ALA A 68 17.00 2.64 -5.46
CA ALA A 68 16.06 1.88 -4.63
C ALA A 68 14.64 2.49 -4.67
N ILE A 69 14.54 3.82 -4.53
CA ILE A 69 13.29 4.57 -4.64
C ILE A 69 12.66 4.41 -6.03
N GLU A 70 13.44 4.56 -7.10
CA GLU A 70 12.96 4.39 -8.48
C GLU A 70 12.44 2.96 -8.72
N LYS A 71 13.13 1.95 -8.17
CA LYS A 71 12.73 0.54 -8.27
C LYS A 71 11.40 0.30 -7.56
N ASP A 72 11.24 0.78 -6.34
CA ASP A 72 10.01 0.57 -5.57
C ASP A 72 8.82 1.35 -6.15
N ALA A 73 9.05 2.58 -6.61
CA ALA A 73 8.06 3.33 -7.37
C ALA A 73 7.61 2.57 -8.64
N LYS A 74 8.55 1.94 -9.36
CA LYS A 74 8.22 1.18 -10.57
C LYS A 74 7.39 -0.07 -10.25
N ILE A 75 7.72 -0.75 -9.14
CA ILE A 75 6.93 -1.90 -8.67
C ILE A 75 5.51 -1.44 -8.34
N ILE A 76 5.34 -0.36 -7.57
CA ILE A 76 4.03 0.20 -7.23
C ILE A 76 3.25 0.55 -8.50
N ALA A 77 3.87 1.27 -9.44
CA ALA A 77 3.23 1.69 -10.68
C ALA A 77 2.72 0.48 -11.49
N ASN A 78 3.53 -0.57 -11.60
CA ASN A 78 3.19 -1.74 -12.41
C ASN A 78 2.17 -2.67 -11.74
N GLU A 79 2.35 -2.96 -10.45
CA GLU A 79 1.49 -3.89 -9.72
C GLU A 79 0.12 -3.26 -9.48
N ASN A 80 0.07 -1.99 -9.08
CA ASN A 80 -1.19 -1.34 -8.73
C ASN A 80 -1.97 -0.83 -9.94
N SER A 81 -1.40 -0.81 -11.15
CA SER A 81 -2.11 -0.38 -12.36
C SER A 81 -2.85 -1.48 -13.11
N LYS A 82 -2.66 -2.76 -12.75
CA LYS A 82 -3.16 -3.90 -13.54
C LYS A 82 -4.67 -3.87 -13.79
N ASP A 83 -5.42 -3.51 -12.75
CA ASP A 83 -6.88 -3.48 -12.76
C ASP A 83 -7.45 -2.04 -12.70
N LEU A 84 -6.60 -1.04 -12.96
CA LEU A 84 -7.02 0.36 -13.02
C LEU A 84 -7.50 0.75 -14.42
N SER A 85 -8.41 1.72 -14.44
CA SER A 85 -8.70 2.44 -15.68
C SER A 85 -7.45 3.17 -16.19
N SER A 86 -7.38 3.47 -17.48
CA SER A 86 -6.23 4.22 -18.04
C SER A 86 -6.01 5.57 -17.34
N SER A 87 -7.10 6.23 -16.92
CA SER A 87 -7.05 7.51 -16.20
C SER A 87 -6.52 7.35 -14.76
N ASP A 88 -6.97 6.32 -14.06
CA ASP A 88 -6.50 6.03 -12.70
C ASP A 88 -5.04 5.55 -12.71
N ALA A 89 -4.67 4.72 -13.69
CA ALA A 89 -3.28 4.31 -13.91
C ALA A 89 -2.38 5.51 -14.23
N GLN A 90 -2.90 6.51 -14.97
CA GLN A 90 -2.16 7.74 -15.21
C GLN A 90 -2.03 8.58 -13.94
N THR A 91 -3.09 8.70 -13.14
CA THR A 91 -3.06 9.39 -11.83
C THR A 91 -2.03 8.76 -10.90
N LEU A 92 -1.95 7.41 -10.86
CA LEU A 92 -0.91 6.70 -10.12
C LEU A 92 0.50 7.01 -10.63
N ARG A 93 0.69 7.02 -11.96
CA ARG A 93 1.98 7.38 -12.56
C ARG A 93 2.36 8.82 -12.26
N ASP A 94 1.42 9.75 -12.28
CA ASP A 94 1.66 11.17 -12.00
C ASP A 94 2.01 11.39 -10.52
N ALA A 95 1.39 10.65 -9.60
CA ALA A 95 1.75 10.68 -8.19
C ALA A 95 3.18 10.20 -7.90
N LEU A 96 3.71 9.30 -8.75
CA LEU A 96 5.08 8.79 -8.62
C LEU A 96 6.09 9.61 -9.43
N TYR A 97 5.78 9.93 -10.68
CA TYR A 97 6.72 10.43 -11.69
C TYR A 97 6.27 11.73 -12.38
N GLY A 98 5.09 12.26 -12.03
CA GLY A 98 4.64 13.55 -12.54
C GLY A 98 5.52 14.70 -12.03
N GLN A 99 5.19 15.93 -12.43
CA GLN A 99 5.98 17.12 -12.05
C GLN A 99 6.18 17.26 -10.53
N ASN A 100 5.17 16.87 -9.75
CA ASN A 100 5.20 16.85 -8.29
C ASN A 100 5.16 15.41 -7.73
N GLY A 101 5.53 14.42 -8.55
CA GLY A 101 5.58 13.03 -8.14
C GLY A 101 6.72 12.79 -7.15
N ILE A 102 6.56 11.78 -6.28
CA ILE A 102 7.53 11.44 -5.24
C ILE A 102 8.94 11.26 -5.83
N VAL A 103 9.09 10.48 -6.91
CA VAL A 103 10.38 10.23 -7.55
C VAL A 103 10.98 11.52 -8.10
N THR A 104 10.15 12.37 -8.74
CA THR A 104 10.59 13.66 -9.29
C THR A 104 11.10 14.60 -8.21
N ILE A 105 10.41 14.66 -7.05
CA ILE A 105 10.83 15.46 -5.90
C ILE A 105 12.19 14.98 -5.38
N VAL A 106 12.37 13.68 -5.19
CA VAL A 106 13.64 13.11 -4.70
C VAL A 106 14.77 13.32 -5.73
N LYS A 107 14.47 13.19 -7.03
CA LYS A 107 15.45 13.44 -8.09
C LYS A 107 15.92 14.90 -8.11
N ALA A 108 15.01 15.84 -7.86
CA ALA A 108 15.36 17.25 -7.70
C ALA A 108 16.26 17.47 -6.49
N ALA A 109 16.00 16.78 -5.37
CA ALA A 109 16.88 16.82 -4.19
C ALA A 109 18.28 16.26 -4.47
N GLN A 110 18.36 15.11 -5.16
CA GLN A 110 19.63 14.51 -5.58
C GLN A 110 20.43 15.49 -6.46
N THR A 111 19.78 16.08 -7.46
CA THR A 111 20.39 17.03 -8.41
C THR A 111 20.84 18.32 -7.71
N GLY A 112 20.02 18.82 -6.79
CA GLY A 112 20.31 19.98 -5.96
C GLY A 112 21.32 19.71 -4.84
N LYS A 113 21.76 18.46 -4.68
CA LYS A 113 22.75 18.03 -3.67
C LYS A 113 22.31 18.29 -2.23
N TYR A 114 21.03 18.08 -1.92
CA TYR A 114 20.45 18.16 -0.58
C TYR A 114 19.65 16.89 -0.23
N ASN A 115 19.53 16.58 1.05
CA ASN A 115 18.68 15.50 1.55
C ASN A 115 17.23 15.99 1.75
N ILE A 116 16.31 15.07 2.00
CA ILE A 116 14.90 15.41 2.21
C ILE A 116 14.72 16.02 3.60
N ASP A 117 14.53 17.33 3.68
CA ASP A 117 14.14 18.03 4.92
C ASP A 117 12.61 18.04 5.11
N ALA A 118 12.12 18.67 6.17
CA ALA A 118 10.67 18.78 6.44
C ALA A 118 9.88 19.47 5.31
N SER A 119 10.46 20.49 4.67
CA SER A 119 9.82 21.20 3.56
C SER A 119 9.65 20.28 2.35
N VAL A 120 10.69 19.53 2.00
CA VAL A 120 10.65 18.56 0.90
C VAL A 120 9.73 17.39 1.24
N ALA A 121 9.82 16.84 2.44
CA ALA A 121 9.01 15.71 2.89
C ALA A 121 7.50 16.04 2.85
N SER A 122 7.12 17.26 3.26
CA SER A 122 5.72 17.71 3.22
C SER A 122 5.08 17.64 1.82
N ARG A 123 5.90 17.66 0.76
CA ARG A 123 5.39 17.55 -0.61
C ARG A 123 4.92 16.13 -0.95
N PHE A 124 5.22 15.14 -0.11
CA PHE A 124 4.83 13.75 -0.34
C PHE A 124 3.39 13.43 0.05
N HIS A 125 2.70 14.25 0.86
CA HIS A 125 1.33 13.94 1.34
C HIS A 125 0.37 13.63 0.18
N THR A 126 0.29 14.52 -0.81
CA THR A 126 -0.59 14.34 -1.98
C THR A 126 -0.20 13.11 -2.81
N GLY A 127 1.11 12.83 -2.93
CA GLY A 127 1.62 11.67 -3.65
C GLY A 127 1.20 10.36 -2.99
N PHE A 128 1.42 10.23 -1.68
CA PHE A 128 1.01 9.03 -0.94
C PHE A 128 -0.50 8.86 -0.88
N ASP A 129 -1.26 9.95 -0.72
CA ASP A 129 -2.72 9.92 -0.77
C ASP A 129 -3.23 9.35 -2.10
N SER A 130 -2.65 9.83 -3.20
CA SER A 130 -2.99 9.38 -4.55
C SER A 130 -2.59 7.92 -4.77
N ILE A 131 -1.38 7.52 -4.37
CA ILE A 131 -0.90 6.14 -4.50
C ILE A 131 -1.80 5.18 -3.73
N ILE A 132 -2.12 5.48 -2.46
CA ILE A 132 -2.99 4.62 -1.64
C ILE A 132 -4.40 4.54 -2.25
N THR A 133 -4.97 5.69 -2.64
CA THR A 133 -6.30 5.73 -3.25
C THR A 133 -6.36 4.91 -4.54
N MET A 134 -5.37 5.04 -5.42
CA MET A 134 -5.31 4.26 -6.66
C MET A 134 -5.07 2.77 -6.39
N SER A 135 -4.24 2.42 -5.40
CA SER A 135 -4.03 1.02 -4.99
C SER A 135 -5.33 0.35 -4.56
N VAL A 136 -6.18 1.09 -3.86
CA VAL A 136 -7.50 0.62 -3.42
C VAL A 136 -8.53 0.67 -4.56
N ASN A 137 -8.45 1.62 -5.49
CA ASN A 137 -9.39 1.69 -6.61
C ASN A 137 -9.29 0.50 -7.57
N ALA A 138 -8.15 -0.20 -7.59
CA ALA A 138 -7.96 -1.43 -8.35
C ALA A 138 -8.82 -2.60 -7.87
N ILE A 139 -9.40 -2.55 -6.66
CA ILE A 139 -10.27 -3.62 -6.15
C ILE A 139 -11.74 -3.34 -6.47
N ASN A 140 -12.51 -4.40 -6.69
CA ASN A 140 -13.94 -4.28 -6.99
C ASN A 140 -14.77 -4.16 -5.70
N LYS A 141 -14.91 -2.92 -5.19
CA LYS A 141 -15.72 -2.56 -4.02
C LYS A 141 -16.46 -1.24 -4.22
N SER A 142 -17.52 -1.03 -3.43
CA SER A 142 -18.24 0.25 -3.42
C SER A 142 -17.33 1.40 -2.98
N SER A 143 -17.65 2.62 -3.39
CA SER A 143 -16.87 3.81 -3.03
C SER A 143 -16.77 4.02 -1.51
N ALA A 144 -17.83 3.74 -0.75
CA ALA A 144 -17.80 3.83 0.72
C ALA A 144 -16.86 2.79 1.34
N GLN A 145 -16.87 1.55 0.85
CA GLN A 145 -15.94 0.51 1.31
C GLN A 145 -14.49 0.85 0.94
N ARG A 146 -14.24 1.35 -0.27
CA ARG A 146 -12.91 1.80 -0.69
C ARG A 146 -12.41 2.96 0.18
N ALA A 147 -13.25 3.92 0.54
CA ALA A 147 -12.87 5.00 1.45
C ALA A 147 -12.44 4.46 2.84
N ASN A 148 -13.18 3.51 3.41
CA ASN A 148 -12.80 2.88 4.68
C ASN A 148 -11.45 2.15 4.57
N ILE A 149 -11.23 1.43 3.47
CA ILE A 149 -9.97 0.72 3.20
C ILE A 149 -8.81 1.71 3.04
N VAL A 150 -9.00 2.83 2.33
CA VAL A 150 -7.99 3.90 2.20
C VAL A 150 -7.64 4.47 3.57
N THR A 151 -8.62 4.82 4.39
CA THR A 151 -8.39 5.35 5.76
C THR A 151 -7.61 4.35 6.61
N GLN A 152 -8.00 3.07 6.59
CA GLN A 152 -7.29 2.04 7.34
C GLN A 152 -5.86 1.83 6.81
N MET A 153 -5.66 1.85 5.49
CA MET A 153 -4.33 1.68 4.89
C MET A 153 -3.40 2.84 5.22
N LYS A 154 -3.88 4.08 5.21
CA LYS A 154 -3.11 5.24 5.69
C LYS A 154 -2.67 5.10 7.14
N LYS A 155 -3.57 4.60 8.00
CA LYS A 155 -3.30 4.34 9.41
C LYS A 155 -2.27 3.22 9.59
N ASP A 156 -2.43 2.11 8.88
CA ASP A 156 -1.51 0.97 8.94
C ASP A 156 -0.10 1.33 8.45
N LEU A 157 -0.02 2.19 7.43
CA LEU A 157 1.25 2.70 6.90
C LEU A 157 1.83 3.85 7.71
N ASN A 158 1.03 4.44 8.60
CA ASN A 158 1.36 5.60 9.43
C ASN A 158 1.96 6.76 8.61
N ILE A 159 1.31 7.10 7.48
CA ILE A 159 1.86 8.01 6.45
C ILE A 159 2.32 9.36 7.01
N GLU A 160 1.50 9.98 7.85
CA GLU A 160 1.78 11.30 8.41
C GLU A 160 3.04 11.29 9.27
N GLU A 161 3.14 10.32 10.18
CA GLU A 161 4.34 10.11 11.01
C GLU A 161 5.55 9.76 10.14
N ALA A 162 5.38 8.91 9.14
CA ALA A 162 6.47 8.52 8.25
C ALA A 162 7.03 9.71 7.48
N ILE A 163 6.17 10.58 6.94
CA ILE A 163 6.58 11.82 6.26
C ILE A 163 7.33 12.74 7.23
N TYR A 164 6.81 12.93 8.44
CA TYR A 164 7.46 13.71 9.48
C TYR A 164 8.87 13.19 9.79
N GLN A 165 9.01 11.88 10.03
CA GLN A 165 10.29 11.25 10.35
C GLN A 165 11.30 11.32 9.19
N ILE A 166 10.83 11.23 7.94
CA ILE A 166 11.70 11.43 6.77
C ILE A 166 12.30 12.85 6.77
N GLY A 167 11.49 13.86 7.04
CA GLY A 167 11.93 15.26 7.04
C GLY A 167 12.82 15.63 8.24
N ALA A 168 12.45 15.17 9.44
CA ALA A 168 13.16 15.51 10.69
C ALA A 168 14.59 14.95 10.75
N LYS A 169 14.86 13.81 10.08
CA LYS A 169 16.17 13.16 10.08
C LYS A 169 17.30 14.01 9.48
N HIS A 170 16.95 15.04 8.71
CA HIS A 170 17.90 15.87 7.98
C HIS A 170 17.86 17.35 8.40
N GLU A 171 17.26 17.65 9.56
CA GLU A 171 17.26 18.97 10.19
C GLU A 171 18.50 19.25 11.08
N GLU A 172 19.49 18.35 11.10
CA GLU A 172 20.82 18.54 11.76
C GLU A 172 21.94 18.78 10.75
#